data_AF-A0A7C7FP74-F1
#
_entry.id   AF-A0A7C7FP74-F1
#
_cell.length_a   1.000
_cell.length_b   1.000
_cell.length_c   1.000
_cell.angle_alpha   90.00
_cell.angle_beta   90.00
_cell.angle_gamma   90.00
#
_symmetry.space_group_name_H-M   'P 1'
#
loop_
_entity.id
_entity.type
_entity.pdbx_description
1 polymer ?
#
loop_
_entity_poly.entity_id
_entity_poly.type
_entity_poly.pdbx_seq_one_letter_code
_entity_poly.pdbx_strand_id
1 'polypeptide(L)'
;MKIVSIHERTVPLESETSNAAISFSTMTASAVVVEIETAKGRFKGLGFSSYGRYGHGGLLNERFIPRLLNAQPEDFIDQAEGNFSMLNFWDVLMQNEKEGGHGERSGAVGVIETAMWDAWAKSEDLPLWAL
;
A
#
# COMPACT_ATOMS: atom_id res chain seq x y z
N MET A 1 -13.95 3.07 -9.87
CA MET A 1 -12.76 3.71 -9.26
C MET A 1 -11.55 3.31 -10.09
N LYS A 2 -10.54 4.18 -10.27
CA LYS A 2 -9.31 3.85 -10.99
C LYS A 2 -8.10 4.28 -10.17
N ILE A 3 -7.09 3.42 -10.07
CA ILE A 3 -5.77 3.80 -9.55
C ILE A 3 -5.04 4.60 -10.64
N VAL A 4 -4.71 5.85 -10.35
CA VAL A 4 -4.09 6.78 -11.30
C VAL A 4 -2.58 6.70 -11.21
N SER A 5 -2.05 6.70 -9.98
CA SER A 5 -0.62 6.63 -9.73
C SER A 5 -0.35 6.06 -8.34
N ILE A 6 0.81 5.41 -8.21
CA ILE A 6 1.36 5.01 -6.91
C ILE A 6 2.82 5.42 -6.89
N HIS A 7 3.22 6.15 -5.85
CA HIS A 7 4.59 6.60 -5.64
C HIS A 7 5.11 6.08 -4.31
N GLU A 8 6.34 5.59 -4.31
CA GLU A 8 7.07 5.19 -3.10
C GLU A 8 8.30 6.09 -2.94
N ARG A 9 8.64 6.37 -1.69
CA ARG A 9 9.95 6.89 -1.33
C ARG A 9 10.46 6.20 -0.08
N THR A 10 11.66 5.66 -0.17
CA THR A 10 12.41 5.22 1.00
C THR A 10 12.92 6.44 1.76
N VAL A 11 12.60 6.52 3.04
CA VAL A 11 12.98 7.62 3.93
C VAL A 11 13.88 7.12 5.06
N PRO A 12 14.91 7.91 5.45
CA PRO A 12 15.77 7.56 6.58
C PRO A 12 15.00 7.75 7.90
N LEU A 13 15.16 6.77 8.80
CA LEU A 13 14.70 6.79 10.19
C LEU A 13 15.85 6.50 11.16
N GLU A 14 17.05 6.84 10.71
CA GLU A 14 18.31 6.61 11.40
C GLU A 14 18.29 7.31 12.76
N SER A 15 18.67 6.58 13.81
CA SER A 15 18.89 7.14 15.14
C SER A 15 19.95 6.34 15.88
N GLU A 16 20.61 6.98 16.85
CA GLU A 16 21.61 6.35 17.74
C GLU A 16 21.00 5.39 18.77
N THR A 17 19.69 5.11 18.70
CA THR A 17 19.03 4.22 19.64
C THR A 17 19.24 2.75 19.26
N SER A 18 19.08 1.86 20.24
CA SER A 18 19.12 0.42 20.03
C SER A 18 18.23 -0.29 21.04
N ASN A 19 17.82 -1.51 20.71
CA ASN A 19 17.23 -2.43 21.67
C ASN A 19 18.15 -3.65 21.85
N ALA A 20 17.69 -4.67 22.58
CA ALA A 20 18.49 -5.87 22.85
C ALA A 20 18.85 -6.69 21.59
N ALA A 21 18.18 -6.46 20.46
CA ALA A 21 18.35 -7.22 19.23
C ALA A 21 19.02 -6.43 18.10
N ILE A 22 18.71 -5.14 17.93
CA ILE A 22 19.14 -4.33 16.79
C ILE A 22 19.51 -2.90 17.15
N SER A 23 20.42 -2.31 16.36
CA SER A 23 20.66 -0.87 16.30
C SER A 23 19.77 -0.24 15.23
N PHE A 24 19.48 1.04 15.41
CA PHE A 24 18.63 1.83 14.55
C PHE A 24 19.40 2.85 13.69
N SER A 25 20.73 2.77 13.68
CA SER A 25 21.63 3.68 12.98
C SER A 25 21.49 3.69 11.45
N THR A 26 20.91 2.66 10.86
CA THR A 26 20.71 2.54 9.40
C THR A 26 19.24 2.34 9.01
N MET A 27 18.32 2.53 9.96
CA MET A 27 16.91 2.20 9.74
C MET A 27 16.30 3.09 8.67
N THR A 28 15.46 2.49 7.83
CA THR A 28 14.65 3.19 6.83
C THR A 28 13.19 2.75 6.93
N ALA A 29 12.32 3.46 6.22
CA ALA A 29 10.92 3.08 6.01
C ALA A 29 10.49 3.47 4.60
N SER A 30 9.38 2.90 4.12
CA SER A 30 8.72 3.35 2.90
C SER A 30 7.56 4.27 3.22
N ALA A 31 7.53 5.43 2.58
CA ALA A 31 6.36 6.29 2.49
C ALA A 31 5.72 6.09 1.10
N VAL A 32 4.41 5.85 1.07
CA VAL A 32 3.65 5.56 -0.15
C VAL A 32 2.52 6.56 -0.31
N VAL A 33 2.29 7.00 -1.55
CA VAL A 33 1.11 7.76 -1.95
C VAL A 33 0.38 6.97 -3.03
N VAL A 34 -0.91 6.72 -2.83
CA VAL A 34 -1.81 6.15 -3.84
C VAL A 34 -2.79 7.24 -4.26
N GLU A 35 -2.87 7.54 -5.55
CA GLU A 35 -3.89 8.43 -6.09
C GLU A 35 -4.95 7.62 -6.83
N ILE A 36 -6.21 7.84 -6.45
CA ILE A 36 -7.38 7.24 -7.10
C ILE A 36 -8.27 8.31 -7.73
N GLU A 37 -8.99 7.91 -8.77
CA GLU A 37 -10.04 8.71 -9.41
C GLU A 37 -11.39 7.99 -9.27
N THR A 38 -12.38 8.74 -8.81
CA THR A 38 -13.78 8.31 -8.67
C THR A 38 -14.69 9.35 -9.33
N ALA A 39 -16.00 9.06 -9.37
CA ALA A 39 -16.99 10.04 -9.84
C ALA A 39 -17.03 11.33 -8.98
N LYS A 40 -16.57 11.26 -7.72
CA LYS A 40 -16.52 12.39 -6.78
C LYS A 40 -15.26 13.25 -6.92
N GLY A 41 -14.24 12.78 -7.66
CA GLY A 41 -12.98 13.49 -7.87
C GLY A 41 -11.74 12.61 -7.68
N ARG A 42 -10.60 13.26 -7.41
CA ARG A 42 -9.32 12.59 -7.14
C ARG A 42 -8.97 12.64 -5.67
N PHE A 43 -8.52 11.52 -5.15
CA PHE A 43 -8.20 11.36 -3.73
C PHE A 43 -6.83 10.73 -3.58
N LYS A 44 -6.05 11.25 -2.63
CA LYS A 44 -4.71 10.74 -2.30
C LYS A 44 -4.75 10.08 -0.94
N GLY A 45 -4.40 8.80 -0.91
CA GLY A 45 -4.14 8.05 0.29
C GLY A 45 -2.66 7.96 0.60
N LEU A 46 -2.34 7.89 1.88
CA LEU A 46 -0.98 7.92 2.40
C LEU A 46 -0.70 6.66 3.23
N GLY A 47 0.46 6.06 3.01
CA GLY A 47 0.93 4.90 3.74
C GLY A 47 2.34 5.13 4.26
N PHE A 48 2.64 4.60 5.45
CA PHE A 48 3.98 4.62 6.02
C PHE A 48 4.27 3.30 6.72
N SER A 49 5.37 2.62 6.36
CA SER A 49 5.71 1.34 6.97
C SER A 49 6.23 1.54 8.40
N SER A 50 5.81 0.65 9.31
CA SER A 50 6.27 0.67 10.70
C SER A 50 7.78 0.51 10.85
N TYR A 51 8.27 0.96 12.00
CA TYR A 51 9.67 0.91 12.38
C TYR A 51 10.20 -0.54 12.48
N GLY A 52 11.45 -0.78 12.05
CA GLY A 52 12.19 -2.00 12.39
C GLY A 52 12.39 -3.02 11.27
N ARG A 53 11.77 -2.84 10.10
CA ARG A 53 11.86 -3.75 8.94
C ARG A 53 12.46 -3.11 7.68
N TYR A 54 13.03 -1.91 7.80
CA TYR A 54 13.58 -1.13 6.70
C TYR A 54 12.53 -0.74 5.64
N GLY A 55 12.93 0.06 4.66
CA GLY A 55 12.11 0.38 3.49
C GLY A 55 11.92 -0.82 2.56
N HIS A 56 10.79 -0.82 1.86
CA HIS A 56 10.39 -1.88 0.94
C HIS A 56 10.42 -1.45 -0.54
N GLY A 57 11.13 -0.36 -0.84
CA GLY A 57 11.13 0.29 -2.17
C GLY A 57 11.41 -0.66 -3.35
N GLY A 58 12.36 -1.59 -3.22
CA GLY A 58 12.62 -2.58 -4.27
C GLY A 58 11.38 -3.43 -4.58
N LEU A 59 10.80 -4.07 -3.55
CA LEU A 59 9.61 -4.91 -3.73
C LEU A 59 8.41 -4.13 -4.26
N LEU A 60 8.23 -2.90 -3.76
CA LEU A 60 7.14 -2.01 -4.16
C LEU A 60 7.25 -1.67 -5.66
N ASN A 61 8.40 -1.18 -6.10
CA ASN A 61 8.62 -0.72 -7.47
C ASN A 61 8.75 -1.87 -8.47
N GLU A 62 9.35 -3.00 -8.09
CA GLU A 62 9.62 -4.11 -9.02
C GLU A 62 8.44 -5.05 -9.20
N ARG A 63 7.55 -5.18 -8.20
CA ARG A 63 6.49 -6.20 -8.20
C ARG A 63 5.10 -5.66 -7.96
N PHE A 64 4.90 -4.95 -6.86
CA PHE A 64 3.54 -4.67 -6.37
C PHE A 64 2.87 -3.48 -7.05
N ILE A 65 3.58 -2.36 -7.20
CA ILE A 65 3.06 -1.17 -7.90
C ILE A 65 2.74 -1.49 -9.37
N PRO A 66 3.63 -2.17 -10.14
CA PRO A 66 3.32 -2.50 -11.52
C PRO A 66 2.08 -3.39 -11.69
N ARG A 67 1.80 -4.32 -10.78
CA ARG A 67 0.58 -5.15 -10.83
C ARG A 67 -0.68 -4.29 -10.75
N LEU A 68 -0.73 -3.39 -9.77
CA LEU A 68 -1.88 -2.51 -9.56
C LEU A 68 -2.08 -1.52 -10.72
N LEU A 69 -1.01 -0.96 -11.27
CA LEU A 69 -1.10 0.02 -12.37
C LEU A 69 -1.47 -0.62 -13.71
N ASN A 70 -1.21 -1.92 -13.90
CA ASN A 70 -1.55 -2.66 -15.12
C ASN A 70 -2.95 -3.32 -15.07
N ALA A 71 -3.55 -3.44 -13.89
CA ALA A 71 -4.90 -3.97 -13.71
C ALA A 71 -5.95 -3.00 -14.27
N GLN A 72 -7.07 -3.54 -14.71
CA GLN A 72 -8.20 -2.75 -15.20
C GLN A 72 -9.08 -2.29 -14.04
N PRO A 73 -9.79 -1.15 -14.16
CA PRO A 73 -10.71 -0.67 -13.12
C PRO A 73 -11.73 -1.72 -12.65
N GLU A 74 -12.22 -2.57 -13.55
CA GLU A 74 -13.15 -3.68 -13.29
C GLU A 74 -12.56 -4.79 -12.41
N ASP A 75 -11.23 -4.96 -12.41
CA ASP A 75 -10.55 -5.95 -11.56
C ASP A 75 -10.66 -5.58 -10.08
N PHE A 76 -10.99 -4.32 -9.76
CA PHE A 76 -11.12 -3.81 -8.39
C PHE A 76 -12.57 -3.72 -7.89
N ILE A 77 -13.55 -4.17 -8.69
CA ILE A 77 -14.97 -4.00 -8.39
C ILE A 77 -15.58 -5.32 -7.92
N ASP A 78 -16.33 -5.28 -6.82
CA ASP A 78 -17.24 -6.37 -6.46
C ASP A 78 -18.40 -6.40 -7.48
N GLN A 79 -18.55 -7.52 -8.19
CA GLN A 79 -19.56 -7.64 -9.25
C GLN A 79 -21.00 -7.74 -8.72
N ALA A 80 -21.19 -8.14 -7.47
CA ALA A 80 -22.50 -8.21 -6.84
C ALA A 80 -22.93 -6.84 -6.29
N GLU A 81 -21.99 -6.10 -5.69
CA GLU A 81 -22.28 -4.81 -5.06
C GLU A 81 -22.04 -3.60 -5.98
N GLY A 82 -21.29 -3.79 -7.07
CA GLY A 82 -20.94 -2.74 -8.04
C GLY A 82 -19.95 -1.70 -7.53
N ASN A 83 -19.36 -1.91 -6.35
CA ASN A 83 -18.47 -0.98 -5.67
C ASN A 83 -17.04 -1.49 -5.59
N PHE A 84 -16.11 -0.62 -5.18
CA PHE A 84 -14.72 -1.02 -4.94
C PHE A 84 -14.63 -2.13 -3.88
N SER A 85 -13.78 -3.13 -4.13
CA SER A 85 -13.52 -4.24 -3.22
C SER A 85 -12.06 -4.28 -2.81
N MET A 86 -11.83 -4.17 -1.50
CA MET A 86 -10.48 -4.33 -0.97
C MET A 86 -9.96 -5.77 -1.10
N LEU A 87 -10.87 -6.75 -1.14
CA LEU A 87 -10.51 -8.15 -1.40
C LEU A 87 -9.98 -8.31 -2.83
N ASN A 88 -10.68 -7.75 -3.82
CA ASN A 88 -10.25 -7.85 -5.21
C ASN A 88 -8.94 -7.08 -5.45
N PHE A 89 -8.78 -5.92 -4.79
CA PHE A 89 -7.49 -5.22 -4.76
C PHE A 89 -6.36 -6.11 -4.24
N TRP A 90 -6.60 -6.85 -3.16
CA TRP A 90 -5.62 -7.76 -2.58
C TRP A 90 -5.29 -8.92 -3.52
N ASP A 91 -6.29 -9.49 -4.19
CA ASP A 91 -6.11 -10.56 -5.18
C ASP A 91 -5.21 -10.12 -6.35
N VAL A 92 -5.42 -8.92 -6.89
CA VAL A 92 -4.55 -8.32 -7.92
C VAL A 92 -3.13 -8.13 -7.37
N LEU A 93 -2.99 -7.58 -6.16
CA LEU A 93 -1.71 -7.27 -5.56
C LEU A 93 -0.85 -8.53 -5.32
N MET A 94 -1.52 -9.61 -4.90
CA MET A 94 -0.89 -10.88 -4.52
C MET A 94 -0.82 -11.90 -5.65
N GLN A 95 -1.28 -11.55 -6.85
CA GLN A 95 -1.20 -12.41 -8.02
C GLN A 95 0.25 -12.89 -8.26
N ASN A 96 0.39 -14.20 -8.46
CA ASN A 96 1.68 -14.89 -8.67
C ASN A 96 2.66 -14.83 -7.47
N GLU A 97 2.21 -14.49 -6.26
CA GLU A 97 2.99 -14.70 -5.05
C GLU A 97 2.85 -16.15 -4.56
N LYS A 98 3.95 -16.90 -4.50
CA LYS A 98 3.95 -18.25 -3.93
C LYS A 98 3.66 -18.19 -2.41
N GLU A 99 3.05 -19.24 -1.87
CA GLU A 99 2.80 -19.40 -0.43
C GLU A 99 4.10 -19.46 0.41
N GLY A 100 4.03 -19.07 1.69
CA GLY A 100 5.15 -19.06 2.64
C GLY A 100 6.06 -17.84 2.55
N GLY A 101 7.16 -17.77 3.33
CA GLY A 101 8.14 -16.67 3.21
C GLY A 101 7.58 -15.28 3.57
N HIS A 102 6.78 -15.20 4.64
CA HIS A 102 6.16 -13.96 5.11
C HIS A 102 7.17 -13.09 5.86
N GLY A 103 7.97 -12.35 5.09
CA GLY A 103 8.93 -11.36 5.58
C GLY A 103 8.71 -10.00 4.92
N GLU A 104 9.67 -9.54 4.11
CA GLU A 104 9.65 -8.16 3.59
C GLU A 104 8.45 -7.83 2.69
N ARG A 105 7.91 -8.82 2.00
CA ARG A 105 6.74 -8.60 1.13
C ARG A 105 5.48 -8.23 1.91
N SER A 106 5.30 -8.70 3.15
CA SER A 106 4.12 -8.32 3.93
C SER A 106 4.18 -6.86 4.34
N GLY A 107 5.36 -6.32 4.63
CA GLY A 107 5.55 -4.89 4.88
C GLY A 107 5.29 -4.04 3.63
N ALA A 108 5.77 -4.49 2.46
CA ALA A 108 5.47 -3.84 1.18
C ALA A 108 3.96 -3.80 0.88
N VAL A 109 3.29 -4.94 1.02
CA VAL A 109 1.84 -5.05 0.80
C VAL A 109 1.08 -4.16 1.79
N GLY A 110 1.41 -4.25 3.09
CA GLY A 110 0.71 -3.50 4.12
C GLY A 110 0.82 -1.98 3.98
N VAL A 111 1.97 -1.45 3.52
CA VAL A 111 2.11 0.01 3.34
C VAL A 111 1.29 0.53 2.16
N ILE A 112 1.21 -0.23 1.06
CA ILE A 112 0.31 0.09 -0.06
C ILE A 112 -1.14 -0.03 0.37
N GLU A 113 -1.49 -1.09 1.09
CA GLU A 113 -2.84 -1.35 1.58
C GLU A 113 -3.33 -0.22 2.48
N THR A 114 -2.47 0.25 3.40
CA THR A 114 -2.73 1.40 4.27
C THR A 114 -3.08 2.65 3.45
N ALA A 115 -2.29 2.95 2.42
CA ALA A 115 -2.56 4.08 1.54
C ALA A 115 -3.87 3.91 0.76
N MET A 116 -4.20 2.69 0.32
CA MET A 116 -5.44 2.44 -0.42
C MET A 116 -6.68 2.60 0.47
N TRP A 117 -6.65 2.09 1.70
CA TRP A 117 -7.71 2.30 2.69
C TRP A 117 -7.94 3.79 2.99
N ASP A 118 -6.86 4.56 3.16
CA ASP A 118 -6.94 6.01 3.37
C ASP A 118 -7.55 6.72 2.16
N ALA A 119 -7.13 6.37 0.93
CA ALA A 119 -7.70 6.93 -0.29
C ALA A 119 -9.20 6.63 -0.42
N TRP A 120 -9.59 5.38 -0.11
CA TRP A 120 -10.98 4.94 -0.21
C TRP A 120 -11.87 5.66 0.82
N ALA A 121 -11.46 5.68 2.10
CA ALA A 121 -12.19 6.39 3.16
C ALA A 121 -12.39 7.88 2.81
N LYS A 122 -11.33 8.55 2.31
CA LYS A 122 -11.42 9.92 1.81
C LYS A 122 -12.39 10.09 0.65
N SER A 123 -12.43 9.13 -0.28
CA SER A 123 -13.38 9.19 -1.41
C SER A 123 -14.83 8.99 -0.98
N GLU A 124 -15.05 8.32 0.15
CA GLU A 124 -16.37 8.18 0.76
C GLU A 124 -16.72 9.28 1.76
N ASP A 125 -15.80 10.21 2.04
CA ASP A 125 -15.94 11.26 3.05
C ASP A 125 -16.26 10.67 4.44
N LEU A 126 -15.63 9.54 4.76
CA LEU A 126 -15.77 8.84 6.04
C LEU A 126 -14.41 8.74 6.73
N PRO A 127 -14.37 8.80 8.07
CA PRO A 127 -13.19 8.36 8.77
C PRO A 127 -13.05 6.84 8.59
N LEU A 128 -11.83 6.34 8.38
CA LEU A 128 -11.58 4.92 8.07
C LEU A 128 -12.21 3.94 9.08
N TRP A 129 -12.29 4.30 10.37
CA TRP A 129 -12.90 3.43 11.40
C TRP A 129 -14.43 3.29 11.26
N ALA A 130 -15.08 4.13 10.46
CA ALA A 130 -16.52 4.14 10.21
C ALA A 130 -16.88 3.79 8.75
N LEU A 131 -15.89 3.55 7.89
CA LEU A 131 -16.08 3.04 6.53
C LEU A 131 -16.55 1.59 6.59
#